data_AF-A0A920N4M9-F1
#
_entry.id   AF-A0A920N4M9-F1
#
_cell.length_a   1.000
_cell.length_b   1.000
_cell.length_c   1.000
_cell.angle_alpha   90.00
_cell.angle_beta   90.00
_cell.angle_gamma   90.00
#
_symmetry.space_group_name_H-M   'P 1'
#
loop_
_entity.id
_entity.type
_entity.pdbx_description
1 polymer ?
#
loop_
_entity_poly.entity_id
_entity_poly.type
_entity_poly.pdbx_seq_one_letter_code
_entity_poly.pdbx_strand_id
1 'polypeptide(L)'
;MNFNIRFAHWSEKLLGGDRQWRPPLGVNVQAMRVNDIVVPGFSVESFFETGLTLKQASPFGHTEVLGYTNGCVGYLPRAEDYPEGGWGVNELYSLPDMFCQSYGLPVAPLEDAEQRVVERAQAVMEKLKA
;
A
#
# COMPACT_ATOMS: atom_id res chain seq x y z
N MET A 1 -21.96 0.74 5.01
CA MET A 1 -22.24 -0.38 4.09
C MET A 1 -22.37 -1.66 4.91
N ASN A 2 -23.37 -2.50 4.66
CA ASN A 2 -23.54 -3.77 5.37
C ASN A 2 -22.37 -4.70 5.04
N PHE A 3 -21.73 -5.30 6.05
CA PHE A 3 -20.59 -6.21 5.91
C PHE A 3 -20.87 -7.32 4.89
N ASN A 4 -22.06 -7.93 4.94
CA ASN A 4 -22.44 -9.02 4.02
C ASN A 4 -22.51 -8.55 2.56
N ILE A 5 -23.00 -7.33 2.31
CA ILE A 5 -23.08 -6.75 0.96
C ILE A 5 -21.67 -6.52 0.39
N ARG A 6 -20.71 -6.18 1.25
CA ARG A 6 -19.31 -5.96 0.85
C ARG A 6 -18.67 -7.25 0.32
N PHE A 7 -18.85 -8.37 1.01
CA PHE A 7 -18.30 -9.66 0.58
C PHE A 7 -18.98 -10.21 -0.65
N ALA A 8 -20.30 -10.04 -0.79
CA ALA A 8 -21.02 -10.40 -2.01
C ALA A 8 -20.44 -9.65 -3.23
N HIS A 9 -20.32 -8.31 -3.14
CA HIS A 9 -19.75 -7.49 -4.21
C HIS A 9 -18.27 -7.81 -4.50
N TRP A 10 -17.48 -8.11 -3.48
CA TRP A 10 -16.10 -8.59 -3.67
C TRP A 10 -16.06 -9.92 -4.43
N SER A 11 -16.93 -10.88 -4.07
CA SER A 11 -17.00 -12.18 -4.74
C SER A 11 -17.43 -12.06 -6.20
N GLU A 12 -18.39 -11.19 -6.52
CA GLU A 12 -18.80 -10.89 -7.90
C GLU A 12 -17.63 -10.34 -8.73
N LYS A 13 -16.87 -9.40 -8.17
CA LYS A 13 -15.66 -8.85 -8.81
C LYS A 13 -14.59 -9.92 -9.04
N LEU A 14 -14.36 -10.77 -8.04
CA LEU A 14 -13.39 -11.86 -8.13
C LEU A 14 -13.78 -12.88 -9.22
N LEU A 15 -15.04 -13.31 -9.24
CA LEU A 15 -15.57 -14.28 -10.21
C LEU A 15 -15.68 -13.71 -11.63
N GLY A 16 -15.79 -12.39 -11.77
CA GLY A 16 -15.83 -11.72 -13.07
C GLY A 16 -14.45 -11.59 -13.75
N GLY A 17 -13.35 -11.82 -13.02
CA GLY A 17 -12.00 -11.79 -13.56
C GLY A 17 -11.52 -13.16 -14.07
N ASP A 18 -10.66 -13.16 -15.09
CA ASP A 18 -9.90 -14.36 -15.46
C ASP A 18 -8.64 -14.52 -14.57
N ARG A 19 -7.89 -15.63 -14.74
CA ARG A 19 -6.68 -15.91 -13.95
C ARG A 19 -5.52 -14.94 -14.21
N GLN A 20 -5.54 -14.20 -15.31
CA GLN A 20 -4.52 -13.23 -15.69
C GLN A 20 -4.96 -11.79 -15.36
N TRP A 21 -6.15 -11.62 -14.79
CA TRP A 21 -6.71 -10.32 -14.48
C TRP A 21 -5.88 -9.61 -13.42
N ARG A 22 -5.27 -8.49 -13.82
CA ARG A 22 -4.48 -7.60 -12.95
C ARG A 22 -5.03 -6.18 -13.03
N PRO A 23 -6.15 -5.88 -12.35
CA PRO A 23 -6.72 -4.54 -12.38
C PRO A 23 -5.75 -3.56 -11.71
N PRO A 24 -5.59 -2.34 -12.26
CA PRO A 24 -4.75 -1.33 -11.63
C PRO A 24 -5.36 -0.88 -10.29
N LEU A 25 -4.50 -0.70 -9.29
CA LEU A 25 -4.86 -0.08 -8.01
C LEU A 25 -4.22 1.31 -7.96
N GLY A 26 -5.04 2.36 -7.94
CA GLY A 26 -4.56 3.73 -7.84
C GLY A 26 -4.12 4.07 -6.42
N VAL A 27 -2.86 4.46 -6.23
CA VAL A 27 -2.34 4.96 -4.95
C VAL A 27 -2.02 6.44 -5.10
N ASN A 28 -2.63 7.28 -4.27
CA ASN A 28 -2.29 8.69 -4.18
C ASN A 28 -0.98 8.84 -3.41
N VAL A 29 -0.03 9.59 -3.97
CA VAL A 29 1.24 9.92 -3.33
C VAL A 29 1.43 11.43 -3.37
N GLN A 30 1.71 12.02 -2.22
CA GLN A 30 1.93 13.45 -2.04
C GLN A 30 3.11 13.66 -1.10
N ALA A 31 3.76 14.81 -1.17
CA ALA A 31 4.63 15.26 -0.11
C ALA A 31 4.46 16.76 0.11
N MET A 32 4.66 17.21 1.34
CA MET A 32 4.77 18.61 1.70
C MET A 32 6.10 18.86 2.40
N ARG A 33 6.67 20.05 2.20
CA ARG A 33 7.89 20.50 2.88
C ARG A 33 7.58 21.77 3.66
N VAL A 34 8.06 21.84 4.89
CA VAL A 34 8.06 23.04 5.73
C VAL A 34 9.48 23.19 6.26
N ASN A 35 10.20 24.21 5.78
CA ASN A 35 11.62 24.42 6.08
C ASN A 35 12.47 23.17 5.76
N ASP A 36 13.08 22.57 6.77
CA ASP A 36 13.94 21.37 6.72
C ASP A 36 13.18 20.06 7.00
N ILE A 37 11.87 20.14 7.25
CA ILE A 37 11.00 19.00 7.49
C ILE A 37 10.26 18.65 6.18
N VAL A 38 10.32 17.38 5.79
CA VAL A 38 9.47 16.82 4.73
C VAL A 38 8.48 15.81 5.30
N VAL A 39 7.26 15.84 4.78
CA VAL A 39 6.17 14.94 5.17
C VAL A 39 5.63 14.29 3.90
N PRO A 40 6.19 13.16 3.44
CA PRO A 40 5.58 12.33 2.42
C PRO A 40 4.35 11.60 2.98
N GLY A 41 3.33 11.45 2.14
CA GLY A 41 2.12 10.71 2.47
C GLY A 41 1.60 9.90 1.30
N PHE A 42 1.02 8.74 1.59
CA PHE A 42 0.42 7.86 0.59
C PHE A 42 -0.87 7.22 1.09
N SER A 43 -1.77 6.90 0.14
CA SER A 43 -3.12 6.40 0.44
C SER A 43 -3.18 4.88 0.68
N VAL A 44 -2.25 4.35 1.48
CA VAL A 44 -2.17 2.94 1.86
C VAL A 44 -1.82 2.82 3.35
N GLU A 45 -2.02 1.62 3.89
CA GLU A 45 -1.47 1.23 5.19
C GLU A 45 -0.14 0.53 4.93
N SER A 46 0.98 1.20 5.22
CA SER A 46 2.31 0.62 5.02
C SER A 46 2.84 0.00 6.29
N PHE A 47 3.87 -0.83 6.15
CA PHE A 47 4.69 -1.27 7.27
C PHE A 47 5.48 -0.12 7.88
N PHE A 48 5.91 -0.32 9.13
CA PHE A 48 6.80 0.59 9.81
C PHE A 48 8.15 0.70 9.09
N GLU A 49 8.67 -0.42 8.62
CA GLU A 49 9.93 -0.54 7.89
C GLU A 49 9.91 0.20 6.55
N THR A 50 8.78 0.21 5.83
CA THR A 50 8.60 1.04 4.63
C THR A 50 8.82 2.53 4.95
N GLY A 51 8.27 2.99 6.08
CA GLY A 51 8.50 4.34 6.59
C GLY A 51 9.96 4.59 6.93
N LEU A 52 10.64 3.63 7.58
CA LEU A 52 12.07 3.72 7.88
C LEU A 52 12.93 3.84 6.61
N THR A 53 12.63 3.04 5.58
CA THR A 53 13.33 3.10 4.28
C THR A 53 13.24 4.50 3.67
N LEU A 54 12.06 5.11 3.69
CA LEU A 54 11.87 6.48 3.20
C LEU A 54 12.62 7.51 4.06
N LYS A 55 12.60 7.37 5.39
CA LYS A 55 13.33 8.26 6.30
C LYS A 55 14.85 8.17 6.09
N GLN A 56 15.39 6.97 5.91
CA GLN A 56 16.83 6.74 5.68
C GLN A 56 17.30 7.27 4.33
N ALA A 57 16.48 7.15 3.29
CA ALA A 57 16.79 7.67 1.96
C ALA A 57 16.58 9.19 1.85
N SER A 58 15.99 9.83 2.86
CA SER A 58 15.59 11.22 2.78
C SER A 58 16.79 12.17 2.88
N PRO A 59 16.90 13.15 1.97
CA PRO A 59 17.93 14.17 1.98
C PRO A 59 17.58 15.40 2.85
N PHE A 60 16.40 15.40 3.47
CA PHE A 60 15.93 16.48 4.35
C PHE A 60 16.34 16.24 5.81
N GLY A 61 16.49 17.30 6.59
CA GLY A 61 16.93 17.20 8.00
C GLY A 61 15.97 16.37 8.86
N HIS A 62 14.67 16.45 8.56
CA HIS A 62 13.63 15.67 9.23
C HIS A 62 12.63 15.10 8.22
N THR A 63 12.22 13.85 8.42
CA THR A 63 11.23 13.17 7.57
C THR A 63 10.22 12.43 8.43
N GLU A 64 8.95 12.78 8.28
CA GLU A 64 7.84 12.08 8.93
C GLU A 64 6.91 11.49 7.88
N VAL A 65 6.72 10.18 7.89
CA VAL A 65 6.02 9.45 6.82
C VAL A 65 4.60 9.18 7.26
N LEU A 66 3.63 9.54 6.44
CA LEU A 66 2.21 9.34 6.72
C LEU A 66 1.60 8.26 5.82
N GLY A 67 1.11 7.17 6.45
CA GLY A 67 0.10 6.33 5.81
C GLY A 67 -1.25 7.04 5.75
N TYR A 68 -2.28 6.38 5.20
CA TYR A 68 -3.68 6.84 5.22
C TYR A 68 -3.92 8.26 4.66
N THR A 69 -2.98 8.79 3.87
CA THR A 69 -3.04 10.18 3.43
C THR A 69 -3.90 10.29 2.18
N ASN A 70 -4.90 11.17 2.22
CA ASN A 70 -5.88 11.36 1.13
C ASN A 70 -6.61 10.05 0.73
N GLY A 71 -6.84 9.17 1.70
CA GLY A 71 -7.56 7.90 1.52
C GLY A 71 -6.75 6.69 1.99
N CYS A 72 -7.35 5.51 1.87
CA CYS A 72 -6.70 4.23 2.10
C CYS A 72 -7.29 3.21 1.12
N VAL A 73 -6.47 2.68 0.22
CA VAL A 73 -6.89 1.68 -0.77
C VAL A 73 -6.62 0.25 -0.34
N GLY A 74 -5.93 0.08 0.78
CA GLY A 74 -5.47 -1.22 1.24
C GLY A 74 -4.23 -1.08 2.08
N TYR A 75 -3.96 -2.14 2.82
CA TYR A 75 -2.65 -2.36 3.36
C TYR A 75 -1.71 -2.69 2.17
N LEU A 76 -0.43 -2.35 2.27
CA LEU A 76 0.60 -2.56 1.26
C LEU A 76 1.73 -3.42 1.86
N PRO A 77 1.92 -4.68 1.42
CA PRO A 77 2.93 -5.56 2.00
C PRO A 77 4.29 -5.32 1.35
N ARG A 78 5.36 -5.46 2.13
CA ARG A 78 6.73 -5.50 1.58
C ARG A 78 6.96 -6.82 0.89
N ALA A 79 7.88 -6.87 -0.07
CA ALA A 79 8.17 -8.09 -0.82
C ALA A 79 8.54 -9.27 0.09
N GLU A 80 9.33 -9.03 1.16
CA GLU A 80 9.72 -10.07 2.12
C GLU A 80 8.60 -10.59 3.01
N ASP A 81 7.46 -9.88 3.09
CA ASP A 81 6.31 -10.28 3.91
C ASP A 81 5.32 -11.15 3.13
N TYR A 82 5.55 -11.38 1.83
CA TYR A 82 4.72 -12.30 1.06
C TYR A 82 4.99 -13.74 1.50
N PRO A 83 3.94 -14.51 1.85
CA PRO A 83 4.12 -15.90 2.21
C PRO A 83 4.59 -16.73 1.00
N GLU A 84 5.43 -17.73 1.28
CA GLU A 84 5.89 -18.67 0.25
C GLU A 84 4.69 -19.37 -0.40
N GLY A 85 4.59 -19.29 -1.73
CA GLY A 85 3.45 -19.85 -2.48
C GLY A 85 2.18 -19.00 -2.44
N GLY A 86 2.20 -17.83 -1.80
CA GLY A 86 1.08 -16.90 -1.70
C GLY A 86 0.16 -17.17 -0.51
N TRP A 87 -0.85 -16.31 -0.32
CA TRP A 87 -1.82 -16.45 0.77
C TRP A 87 -2.76 -17.61 0.48
N GLY A 88 -2.73 -18.62 1.35
CA GLY A 88 -3.69 -19.69 1.33
C GLY A 88 -4.96 -19.35 2.11
N VAL A 89 -6.01 -20.14 1.88
CA VAL A 89 -7.36 -19.92 2.43
C VAL A 89 -7.57 -20.58 3.80
N ASN A 90 -6.65 -21.44 4.23
CA ASN A 90 -6.71 -22.19 5.48
C ASN A 90 -5.64 -21.74 6.49
N GLU A 91 -4.83 -20.76 6.10
CA GLU A 91 -3.69 -20.24 6.82
C GLU A 91 -4.08 -18.94 7.54
N LEU A 92 -3.69 -18.84 8.81
CA LEU A 92 -3.74 -17.59 9.58
C LEU A 92 -2.35 -16.96 9.49
N TYR A 93 -2.28 -15.77 8.92
CA TYR A 93 -1.03 -15.02 8.81
C TYR A 93 -0.93 -14.02 9.98
N SER A 94 0.29 -13.73 10.43
CA SER A 94 0.51 -12.76 11.52
C SER A 94 0.17 -11.31 11.13
N LEU A 95 -0.02 -11.05 9.84
CA LEU A 95 -0.57 -9.81 9.29
C LEU A 95 -2.09 -9.91 9.33
N PRO A 96 -2.85 -8.81 9.50
CA PRO A 96 -4.30 -8.90 9.60
C PRO A 96 -4.84 -9.75 8.45
N ASP A 97 -5.38 -10.91 8.83
CA ASP A 97 -5.92 -11.89 7.91
C ASP A 97 -6.89 -11.16 6.97
N MET A 98 -6.83 -11.53 5.69
CA MET A 98 -7.61 -10.93 4.61
C MET A 98 -7.16 -9.54 4.12
N PHE A 99 -5.89 -9.36 3.81
CA PHE A 99 -5.36 -8.08 3.35
C PHE A 99 -6.04 -7.49 2.10
N CYS A 100 -6.41 -8.32 1.13
CA CYS A 100 -7.17 -7.86 -0.03
C CYS A 100 -8.68 -7.92 0.25
N GLN A 101 -9.18 -8.98 0.90
CA GLN A 101 -10.61 -9.18 1.11
C GLN A 101 -11.22 -8.21 2.15
N SER A 102 -10.48 -7.88 3.22
CA SER A 102 -10.84 -6.85 4.20
C SER A 102 -10.89 -5.45 3.61
N TYR A 103 -10.24 -5.23 2.44
CA TYR A 103 -10.35 -3.99 1.67
C TYR A 103 -11.30 -4.13 0.46
N GLY A 104 -11.81 -5.34 0.20
CA GLY A 104 -12.63 -5.63 -0.98
C GLY A 104 -11.83 -5.58 -2.29
N LEU A 105 -10.50 -5.70 -2.20
CA LEU A 105 -9.61 -5.88 -3.34
C LEU A 105 -9.76 -7.32 -3.85
N PRO A 106 -10.03 -7.51 -5.15
CA PRO A 106 -10.28 -8.84 -5.69
C PRO A 106 -9.02 -9.73 -5.67
N VAL A 107 -7.85 -9.13 -5.84
CA VAL A 107 -6.56 -9.81 -5.85
C VAL A 107 -5.58 -9.06 -4.95
N ALA A 108 -4.60 -9.76 -4.40
CA ALA A 108 -3.50 -9.13 -3.68
C ALA A 108 -2.70 -8.22 -4.63
N PRO A 109 -2.09 -7.13 -4.11
CA PRO A 109 -1.06 -6.39 -4.85
C PRO A 109 0.07 -7.32 -5.32
N LEU A 110 0.83 -6.86 -6.32
CA LEU A 110 2.05 -7.55 -6.73
C LEU A 110 3.14 -7.36 -5.66
N GLU A 111 4.07 -8.32 -5.57
CA GLU A 111 5.21 -8.29 -4.64
C GLU A 111 6.03 -6.99 -4.71
N ASP A 112 6.10 -6.38 -5.89
CA ASP A 112 6.82 -5.13 -6.14
C ASP A 112 5.99 -3.86 -5.90
N ALA A 113 4.73 -3.98 -5.44
CA ALA A 113 3.84 -2.84 -5.27
C ALA A 113 4.36 -1.83 -4.23
N GLU A 114 4.96 -2.31 -3.14
CA GLU A 114 5.55 -1.47 -2.10
C GLU A 114 6.71 -0.64 -2.65
N GLN A 115 7.64 -1.28 -3.34
CA GLN A 115 8.77 -0.64 -4.00
C GLN A 115 8.31 0.47 -4.96
N ARG A 116 7.26 0.24 -5.76
CA ARG A 116 6.70 1.25 -6.67
C ARG A 116 6.16 2.48 -5.93
N VAL A 117 5.56 2.30 -4.76
CA VAL A 117 5.06 3.40 -3.92
C VAL A 117 6.22 4.16 -3.27
N VAL A 118 7.24 3.45 -2.78
CA VAL A 118 8.47 4.04 -2.21
C VAL A 118 9.19 4.89 -3.26
N GLU A 119 9.41 4.37 -4.47
CA GLU A 119 10.04 5.09 -5.57
C GLU A 119 9.24 6.33 -5.97
N ARG A 120 7.91 6.21 -6.03
CA ARG A 120 7.04 7.36 -6.32
C ARG A 120 7.14 8.41 -5.21
N ALA A 121 7.16 8.01 -3.94
CA ALA A 121 7.27 8.92 -2.81
C ALA A 121 8.62 9.66 -2.81
N GLN A 122 9.72 8.95 -3.06
CA GLN A 122 11.04 9.54 -3.25
C GLN A 122 11.02 10.54 -4.41
N ALA A 123 10.51 10.16 -5.58
CA ALA A 123 10.42 11.05 -6.74
C ALA A 123 9.57 12.31 -6.49
N VAL A 124 8.54 12.24 -5.63
CA VAL A 124 7.75 13.41 -5.24
C VAL A 124 8.53 14.28 -4.24
N MET A 125 9.23 13.68 -3.27
CA MET A 125 10.09 14.39 -2.32
C MET A 125 11.26 15.11 -3.02
N GLU A 126 11.87 14.49 -4.03
CA GLU A 126 12.97 15.09 -4.81
C GLU A 126 12.58 16.43 -5.44
N LYS A 127 11.32 16.57 -5.87
CA LYS A 127 10.79 17.84 -6.43
C LYS A 127 10.73 18.97 -5.41
N LEU A 128 10.85 18.68 -4.12
CA LEU A 128 10.83 19.66 -3.04
C LEU A 128 12.24 20.16 -2.68
N LYS A 129 13.29 19.65 -3.34
CA LYS A 129 14.66 20.17 -3.25
C LYS A 129 14.79 21.47 -4.05
N ALA A 130 14.21 22.54 -3.52
CA ALA A 130 14.54 23.92 -3.87
C ALA A 130 15.57 24.47 -2.88
#